data_AF-A0A0Q8RCL1-F1
#
_entry.id   AF-A0A0Q8RCL1-F1
#
_cell.length_a   1.000
_cell.length_b   1.000
_cell.length_c   1.000
_cell.angle_alpha   90.00
_cell.angle_beta   90.00
_cell.angle_gamma   90.00
#
_symmetry.space_group_name_H-M   'P 1'
#
loop_
_entity.id
_entity.type
_entity.pdbx_description
1 polymer ?
#
loop_
_entity_poly.entity_id
_entity_poly.type
_entity_poly.pdbx_seq_one_letter_code
_entity_poly.pdbx_strand_id
1 'polypeptide(L)' 'MHTEFTTAVAIENLVNATLGADATAQEEYVLRQSLLNLVRLAKAEYKVEVQHSMGKVLQVIPADATLVI' A
#
# COMPACT_ATOMS: atom_id res chain seq x y z
N MET A 1 -6.98 24.00 0.85
CA MET A 1 -6.71 22.90 1.79
C MET A 1 -6.21 21.71 0.98
N HIS A 2 -4.91 21.41 1.01
CA HIS A 2 -4.42 20.12 0.52
C HIS A 2 -4.61 19.12 1.65
N THR A 3 -5.69 18.35 1.59
CA THR A 3 -5.89 17.24 2.52
C THR A 3 -4.86 16.18 2.16
N GLU A 4 -3.84 16.00 3.01
CA GLU A 4 -2.86 14.93 2.85
C GLU A 4 -3.60 13.59 2.88
N PHE A 5 -3.71 12.94 1.72
CA PHE A 5 -4.42 11.67 1.57
C PHE A 5 -3.50 10.54 2.02
N THR A 6 -3.32 10.41 3.32
CA THR A 6 -2.50 9.35 3.89
C THR A 6 -3.26 8.03 3.85
N THR A 7 -2.52 6.92 3.81
CA THR A 7 -3.09 5.57 3.94
C THR A 7 -3.92 5.44 5.22
N ALA A 8 -3.49 6.05 6.32
CA ALA A 8 -4.22 6.01 7.60
C ALA A 8 -5.60 6.68 7.47
N VAL A 9 -5.66 7.87 6.86
CA VAL A 9 -6.92 8.58 6.62
C VAL A 9 -7.85 7.77 5.70
N ALA A 10 -7.30 7.15 4.65
CA ALA A 10 -8.07 6.29 3.75
C ALA A 10 -8.66 5.06 4.48
N ILE A 11 -7.90 4.44 5.37
CA ILE A 11 -8.36 3.31 6.18
C ILE A 11 -9.51 3.74 7.09
N GLU A 12 -9.37 4.84 7.83
CA GLU A 12 -10.45 5.31 8.70
C GLU A 12 -11.71 5.68 7.92
N ASN A 13 -11.56 6.32 6.76
CA ASN A 13 -12.69 6.61 5.88
C ASN A 13 -13.41 5.33 5.41
N LEU A 14 -12.66 4.28 5.08
CA LEU A 14 -13.23 2.99 4.67
C LEU A 14 -13.91 2.26 5.83
N VAL A 15 -13.35 2.30 7.03
CA VAL A 15 -13.99 1.74 8.23
C VAL A 15 -15.33 2.43 8.46
N ASN A 16 -15.36 3.77 8.46
CA ASN A 16 -16.58 4.55 8.68
C ASN A 16 -17.61 4.42 7.55
N ALA A 17 -17.18 4.21 6.30
CA ALA A 17 -18.08 4.03 5.18
C ALA A 17 -18.67 2.61 5.12
N THR A 18 -17.95 1.62 5.66
CA THR A 18 -18.37 0.22 5.63
C THR A 18 -19.24 -0.13 6.83
N LEU A 19 -18.89 0.41 8.01
CA LEU A 19 -19.59 0.15 9.26
C LEU A 19 -20.61 1.25 9.52
N GLY A 20 -21.82 0.86 9.90
CA GLY A 20 -22.85 1.79 10.35
C GLY A 20 -22.61 2.29 11.77
N ALA A 21 -23.42 3.26 12.21
CA ALA A 21 -23.30 3.87 13.54
C ALA A 21 -23.45 2.89 14.72
N ASP A 22 -24.03 1.71 14.49
CA ASP A 22 -24.28 0.67 15.50
C ASP A 22 -23.17 -0.38 15.58
N ALA A 23 -22.09 -0.23 14.81
CA ALA A 23 -20.99 -1.18 14.82
C ALA A 23 -20.33 -1.25 16.20
N THR A 24 -20.03 -2.46 16.63
CA THR A 24 -19.30 -2.69 17.86
C THR A 24 -17.83 -2.29 17.70
N ALA A 25 -17.19 -1.91 18.81
CA ALA A 25 -15.75 -1.62 18.83
C ALA A 25 -14.90 -2.79 18.29
N GLN A 26 -15.39 -4.03 18.46
CA GLN A 26 -14.74 -5.22 17.93
C GLN A 26 -14.79 -5.27 16.40
N GLU A 27 -15.93 -4.98 15.78
CA GLU A 27 -16.09 -4.96 14.32
C GLU A 27 -15.21 -3.88 13.69
N GLU A 28 -15.19 -2.68 14.28
CA GLU A 28 -14.28 -1.61 13.87
C GLU A 28 -12.83 -2.02 13.95
N TYR A 29 -12.42 -2.64 15.05
CA TYR A 29 -11.05 -3.11 15.24
C TYR A 29 -10.67 -4.17 14.19
N VAL A 30 -11.53 -5.17 13.97
CA VAL A 30 -11.28 -6.27 13.02
C VAL A 30 -11.19 -5.73 11.60
N LEU A 31 -12.10 -4.85 11.19
CA LEU A 31 -12.08 -4.27 9.84
C LEU A 31 -10.83 -3.41 9.64
N ARG A 32 -10.49 -2.57 10.62
CA ARG A 32 -9.28 -1.73 10.57
C ARG A 32 -8.02 -2.57 10.43
N GLN A 33 -7.88 -3.64 11.22
CA GLN A 33 -6.73 -4.54 11.11
C GLN A 33 -6.70 -5.30 9.77
N SER A 34 -7.85 -5.70 9.26
CA SER A 34 -7.98 -6.34 7.95
C SER A 34 -7.47 -5.42 6.83
N LEU A 35 -7.89 -4.15 6.85
CA LEU A 35 -7.46 -3.14 5.87
C LEU A 35 -5.95 -2.85 5.98
N LEU A 36 -5.42 -2.73 7.20
CA LEU A 36 -3.98 -2.55 7.42
C LEU A 36 -3.16 -3.72 6.85
N ASN A 37 -3.61 -4.95 7.08
CA ASN A 37 -2.95 -6.14 6.57
C ASN A 37 -3.02 -6.23 5.04
N LEU A 38 -4.15 -5.85 4.44
CA LEU A 38 -4.29 -5.80 2.99
C LEU A 38 -3.31 -4.79 2.37
N VAL A 39 -3.17 -3.61 2.96
CA VAL A 39 -2.20 -2.62 2.48
C VAL A 39 -0.77 -3.14 2.60
N ARG A 40 -0.43 -3.81 3.71
CA ARG A 40 0.90 -4.41 3.89
C ARG A 40 1.19 -5.47 2.82
N LEU A 41 0.20 -6.31 2.52
CA LEU A 41 0.30 -7.33 1.48
C LEU A 41 0.51 -6.70 0.11
N ALA A 42 -0.34 -5.75 -0.28
CA ALA A 42 -0.22 -5.06 -1.57
C ALA A 42 1.15 -4.36 -1.74
N LYS A 43 1.69 -3.76 -0.68
CA LYS A 43 3.04 -3.17 -0.69
C LYS A 43 4.14 -4.22 -0.88
N ALA A 44 3.99 -5.40 -0.27
CA ALA A 44 4.95 -6.49 -0.42
C ALA A 44 4.92 -7.04 -1.85
N GLU A 45 3.74 -7.25 -2.41
CA GLU A 45 3.55 -7.70 -3.80
C GLU A 45 4.14 -6.68 -4.79
N TYR A 46 3.81 -5.40 -4.62
CA TYR A 46 4.36 -4.34 -5.46
C TYR A 46 5.89 -4.28 -5.39
N LYS A 47 6.47 -4.44 -4.19
CA LYS A 47 7.93 -4.47 -4.03
C LYS A 47 8.56 -5.61 -4.84
N VAL A 48 7.97 -6.80 -4.81
CA VAL A 48 8.45 -7.96 -5.58
C VAL A 48 8.37 -7.68 -7.08
N GLU A 49 7.27 -7.10 -7.55
CA GLU A 49 7.08 -6.75 -8.96
C GLU A 49 8.08 -5.69 -9.44
N VAL A 50 8.33 -4.65 -8.64
CA VAL A 50 9.33 -3.63 -8.94
C VAL A 50 10.73 -4.23 -8.98
N GLN A 51 11.09 -5.09 -8.02
CA GLN A 51 12.38 -5.77 -8.02
C GLN A 51 12.57 -6.66 -9.25
N HIS A 52 11.53 -7.38 -9.65
CA HIS A 52 11.54 -8.18 -10.87
C HIS A 52 11.72 -7.32 -12.13
N SER A 53 11.01 -6.20 -12.20
CA SER A 53 11.10 -5.25 -13.31
C SER A 53 12.48 -4.58 -13.39
N MET A 54 13.04 -4.16 -12.25
CA MET A 54 14.43 -3.66 -12.17
C MET A 54 15.44 -4.71 -12.62
N GLY A 55 15.26 -5.98 -12.24
CA GLY A 55 16.13 -7.06 -12.71
C GLY A 55 16.18 -7.18 -14.23
N LYS A 56 15.03 -7.03 -14.90
CA LYS A 56 14.97 -6.99 -16.37
C LYS A 56 15.68 -5.78 -16.95
N VAL A 57 15.49 -4.59 -16.37
CA VAL A 57 16.16 -3.37 -16.81
C VAL A 57 17.68 -3.52 -16.70
N LEU A 58 18.18 -4.02 -15.56
CA LEU A 58 19.61 -4.23 -15.33
C LEU A 58 20.24 -5.25 -16.28
N GLN A 59 19.49 -6.24 -16.77
CA GLN A 59 19.99 -7.22 -17.76
C GLN A 59 20.20 -6.61 -19.16
N VAL A 60 19.53 -5.50 -19.46
CA VAL A 60 19.62 -4.83 -20.77
C VAL A 60 20.62 -3.67 -20.74
N ILE A 61 20.97 -3.18 -19.55
CA ILE A 61 21.96 -2.12 -19.37
C ILE A 61 23.38 -2.72 -19.53
N PRO A 62 24.21 -2.20 -20.47
CA PRO A 62 25.62 -2.60 -20.60
C PRO A 62 26.36 -2.41 -19.28
N ALA A 63 27.29 -3.30 -18.93
CA ALA A 63 28.01 -3.28 -17.63
C ALA A 63 28.81 -1.99 -17.38
N ASP A 64 29.06 -1.22 -18.43
CA ASP A 64 29.79 0.02 -18.54
C ASP A 64 28.90 1.28 -18.62
N ALA A 65 27.57 1.11 -18.60
CA ALA A 65 26.64 2.24 -18.56
C ALA A 65 26.57 2.84 -17.15
N THR A 66 26.84 4.14 -17.05
CA THR A 66 26.74 4.90 -15.80
C THR A 66 25.31 5.39 -15.61
N LEU A 67 24.65 4.97 -14.53
CA LEU A 67 23.34 5.50 -14.15
C LEU A 67 23.54 6.89 -13.53
N VAL A 68 23.17 7.95 -14.26
CA VAL A 68 23.12 9.31 -13.71
C VAL A 68 21.74 9.50 -13.10
N ILE A 69 21.68 9.60 -11.78
CA ILE A 69 20.45 9.80 -10.98
C ILE A 69 20.43 11.23 -10.46
#